data_AF-A0A6P8FQX9-F1
#
_entry.id   AF-A0A6P8FQX9-F1
#
_cell.length_a   1.000
_cell.length_b   1.000
_cell.length_c   1.000
_cell.angle_alpha   90.00
_cell.angle_beta   90.00
_cell.angle_gamma   90.00
#
_symmetry.space_group_name_H-M   'P 1'
#
loop_
_entity.id
_entity.type
_entity.pdbx_description
1 polymer ?
#
loop_
_entity_poly.entity_id
_entity_poly.type
_entity_poly.pdbx_seq_one_letter_code
_entity_poly.pdbx_strand_id
1 'polypeptide(L)'
;MTMTSYPHDLNKSFSDTLLNLTPRLYHDLTGEDPENVSLPWLFVAYQYMQENHQHFYNLYLQNNGLVAAGEATEALSQTIESLRPKEEIMKDFVGCQKWLTKVKSLKMTVEVILSENVLVTRLRENGEILIREIRLFWQSTRIMYLLMDHLLQEETNMDKKLLKLLVLNLIWMWKNLNTENGNNMEYVIEKVTGTLTKCGNNACNIFMVKCTYCDKEFTEDDTAKVECGHMFHLSCLRDHSDTNCRKCKKKISTDYKPCGVVDKETFLKVNRFRRKCNSFFVEFMWNFFPTKVQLTDKIVEKLMNYVRGSPSAEAKTSEESTLEEYLKPDPTTYSLVLKILLRCGMEESAPQLQRFMEAALSSSKDNTEELYFMMVRSIEDHIHSSNQGCLLQKAQECLSTCILTTSEPDVITAEDLHTIAKLRFALSVASDMIHSVLTEDEQVTAAEGKDQLLQSLQTLISASKNPWIQIYLFRYLFKIFGFSIIHQLGDKFKWAIPSQESFTDQNGRVTRP
;
A
#
# COMPACT_ATOMS: atom_id res chain seq x y z
N MET A 1 38.29 24.16 16.33
CA MET A 1 37.02 23.41 16.29
C MET A 1 37.36 21.94 16.20
N THR A 2 37.09 21.18 17.25
CA THR A 2 37.34 19.73 17.27
C THR A 2 36.24 19.06 16.47
N MET A 3 36.47 18.87 15.18
CA MET A 3 35.77 17.81 14.46
C MET A 3 36.09 16.51 15.21
N THR A 4 35.07 15.70 15.48
CA THR A 4 35.23 14.27 15.82
C THR A 4 36.31 13.67 14.92
N SER A 5 37.07 12.67 15.40
CA SER A 5 38.25 12.11 14.72
C SER A 5 37.90 11.36 13.43
N TYR A 6 37.37 12.08 12.46
CA TYR A 6 37.06 11.60 11.13
C TYR A 6 38.36 11.48 10.33
N PRO A 7 38.41 10.56 9.36
CA PRO A 7 39.53 10.46 8.43
C PRO A 7 39.83 11.82 7.80
N HIS A 8 41.12 12.18 7.76
CA HIS A 8 41.57 13.47 7.25
C HIS A 8 41.00 13.79 5.86
N ASP A 9 41.01 12.80 4.97
CA ASP A 9 40.56 12.98 3.59
C ASP A 9 39.04 13.21 3.48
N LEU A 10 38.27 12.64 4.40
CA LEU A 10 36.82 12.85 4.49
C LEU A 10 36.50 14.27 4.96
N ASN A 11 37.17 14.72 6.03
CA ASN A 11 37.05 16.10 6.51
C ASN A 11 37.47 17.11 5.45
N LYS A 12 38.52 16.80 4.69
CA LYS A 12 38.98 17.65 3.58
C LYS A 12 37.91 17.78 2.50
N SER A 13 37.38 16.66 2.01
CA SER A 13 36.35 16.67 0.96
C SER A 13 35.06 17.38 1.39
N PHE A 14 34.64 17.17 2.65
CA PHE A 14 33.50 17.86 3.22
C PHE A 14 33.76 19.38 3.39
N SER A 15 34.97 19.76 3.80
CA SER A 15 35.36 21.18 3.90
C SER A 15 35.36 21.88 2.54
N ASP A 16 35.86 21.22 1.49
CA ASP A 16 35.82 21.75 0.13
C ASP A 16 34.36 21.96 -0.33
N THR A 17 33.46 21.04 0.03
CA THR A 17 32.02 21.18 -0.25
C THR A 17 31.39 22.35 0.48
N LEU A 18 31.71 22.55 1.77
CA LEU A 18 31.25 23.71 2.53
C LEU A 18 31.70 25.03 1.89
N LEU A 19 32.97 25.11 1.47
CA LEU A 19 33.50 26.30 0.80
C LEU A 19 32.75 26.61 -0.50
N ASN A 20 32.33 25.58 -1.24
CA ASN A 20 31.56 25.76 -2.48
C ASN A 20 30.09 26.12 -2.23
N LEU A 21 29.47 25.61 -1.16
CA LEU A 21 28.07 25.89 -0.82
C LEU A 21 27.87 27.25 -0.14
N THR A 22 28.88 27.72 0.61
CA THR A 22 28.79 28.92 1.46
C THR A 22 28.44 30.21 0.68
N PRO A 23 29.04 30.51 -0.50
CA PRO A 23 28.64 31.67 -1.31
C PRO A 23 27.21 31.59 -1.83
N ARG A 24 26.74 30.39 -2.17
CA ARG A 24 25.38 30.16 -2.67
C ARG A 24 24.35 30.31 -1.57
N LEU A 25 24.67 29.81 -0.37
CA LEU A 25 23.86 30.02 0.82
C LEU A 25 23.78 31.50 1.21
N TYR A 26 24.88 32.24 1.09
CA TYR A 26 24.89 33.69 1.32
C TYR A 26 23.92 34.37 0.34
N HIS A 27 24.09 34.14 -0.96
CA HIS A 27 23.23 34.73 -1.99
C HIS A 27 21.75 34.38 -1.78
N ASP A 28 21.43 33.12 -1.48
CA ASP A 28 20.04 32.67 -1.26
C ASP A 28 19.37 33.38 -0.07
N LEU A 29 20.13 33.69 0.98
CA LEU A 29 19.61 34.31 2.20
C LEU A 29 19.65 35.84 2.20
N THR A 30 20.57 36.47 1.46
CA THR A 30 20.77 37.93 1.46
C THR A 30 20.36 38.61 0.16
N GLY A 31 20.29 37.87 -0.95
CA GLY A 31 20.09 38.41 -2.30
C GLY A 31 21.31 39.13 -2.89
N GLU A 32 22.46 39.07 -2.21
CA GLU A 32 23.70 39.72 -2.63
C GLU A 32 24.71 38.71 -3.15
N ASP A 33 25.48 39.10 -4.17
CA ASP A 33 26.61 38.31 -4.67
C ASP A 33 27.89 38.67 -3.90
N PRO A 34 28.43 37.76 -3.07
CA PRO A 34 29.59 38.09 -2.25
C PRO A 34 30.88 38.00 -3.08
N GLU A 35 31.68 39.08 -3.11
CA GLU A 35 33.06 39.01 -3.61
C GLU A 35 33.93 38.08 -2.74
N ASN A 36 33.66 38.03 -1.43
CA ASN A 36 34.24 37.11 -0.47
C ASN A 36 33.25 36.82 0.66
N VAL A 37 33.19 35.57 1.12
CA VAL A 37 32.30 35.17 2.22
C VAL A 37 33.08 35.11 3.54
N SER A 38 32.58 35.79 4.56
CA SER A 38 33.24 35.87 5.87
C SER A 38 33.11 34.57 6.68
N LEU A 39 34.02 34.36 7.64
CA LEU A 39 34.05 33.15 8.49
C LEU A 39 32.71 32.81 9.19
N PRO A 40 31.91 33.78 9.68
CA PRO A 40 30.59 33.48 10.25
C PRO A 40 29.67 32.70 9.29
N TRP A 41 29.72 32.99 8.00
CA TRP A 41 28.89 32.29 7.00
C TRP A 41 29.33 30.85 6.76
N LEU A 42 30.63 30.55 6.91
CA LEU A 42 31.11 29.18 6.90
C LEU A 42 30.58 28.40 8.10
N PHE A 43 30.48 29.03 9.28
CA PHE A 43 29.84 28.43 10.45
C PHE A 43 28.35 28.18 10.21
N VAL A 44 27.63 29.15 9.62
CA VAL A 44 26.21 28.98 9.25
C VAL A 44 26.04 27.80 8.29
N ALA A 45 26.84 27.73 7.22
CA ALA A 45 26.80 26.61 6.28
C ALA A 45 27.10 25.26 6.96
N TYR A 46 28.06 25.23 7.89
CA TYR A 46 28.36 24.03 8.66
C TYR A 46 27.18 23.59 9.54
N GLN A 47 26.53 24.52 10.26
CA GLN A 47 25.36 24.19 11.10
C GLN A 47 24.25 23.52 10.29
N TYR A 48 24.03 24.03 9.07
CA TYR A 48 23.07 23.49 8.12
C TYR A 48 23.47 22.13 7.53
N MET A 49 24.77 21.82 7.46
CA MET A 49 25.29 20.59 6.86
C MET A 49 25.82 19.57 7.89
N GLN A 50 25.66 19.83 9.19
CA GLN A 50 26.23 19.00 10.25
C GLN A 50 25.66 17.58 10.23
N GLU A 51 24.34 17.44 10.07
CA GLU A 51 23.66 16.14 9.96
C GLU A 51 24.09 15.41 8.68
N ASN A 52 24.16 16.12 7.56
CA ASN A 52 24.70 15.57 6.32
C ASN A 52 26.13 15.04 6.51
N HIS A 53 27.00 15.78 7.19
CA HIS A 53 28.36 15.30 7.48
C HIS A 53 28.36 13.99 8.27
N GLN A 54 27.47 13.87 9.27
CA GLN A 54 27.32 12.66 10.05
C GLN A 54 26.87 11.48 9.17
N HIS A 55 25.92 11.71 8.27
CA HIS A 55 25.47 10.70 7.31
C HIS A 55 26.57 10.28 6.34
N PHE A 56 27.37 11.23 5.86
CA PHE A 56 28.52 10.96 5.01
C PHE A 56 29.54 10.07 5.70
N TYR A 57 29.86 10.38 6.97
CA TYR A 57 30.74 9.55 7.76
C TYR A 57 30.17 8.13 7.98
N ASN A 58 28.88 8.01 8.27
CA ASN A 58 28.22 6.71 8.44
C ASN A 58 28.30 5.87 7.16
N LEU A 59 28.10 6.49 5.99
CA LEU A 59 28.26 5.83 4.69
C LEU A 59 29.70 5.38 4.45
N TYR A 60 30.68 6.21 4.82
CA TYR A 60 32.10 5.88 4.73
C TYR A 60 32.46 4.65 5.57
N LEU A 61 31.97 4.55 6.81
CA LEU A 61 32.19 3.36 7.65
C LEU A 61 31.65 2.08 7.03
N GLN A 62 30.60 2.18 6.23
CA GLN A 62 30.01 1.05 5.51
C GLN A 62 30.74 0.76 4.18
N ASN A 63 31.37 1.78 3.58
CA ASN A 63 32.00 1.71 2.26
C ASN A 63 33.31 2.54 2.23
N ASN A 64 34.44 1.86 2.45
CA ASN A 64 35.78 2.48 2.54
C ASN A 64 36.25 3.25 1.28
N GLY A 65 35.52 3.20 0.16
CA GLY A 65 35.88 3.82 -1.12
C GLY A 65 35.31 5.22 -1.36
N LEU A 66 34.58 5.81 -0.41
CA LEU A 66 33.80 7.05 -0.60
C LEU A 66 34.59 8.37 -0.46
N VAL A 67 35.93 8.32 -0.45
CA VAL A 67 36.80 9.49 -0.22
C VAL A 67 36.66 10.56 -1.32
N ALA A 68 36.13 10.20 -2.48
CA ALA A 68 35.89 11.12 -3.59
C ALA A 68 34.56 11.89 -3.51
N ALA A 69 33.66 11.54 -2.59
CA ALA A 69 32.37 12.22 -2.44
C ALA A 69 32.50 13.45 -1.54
N GLY A 70 31.89 14.57 -1.94
CA GLY A 70 31.93 15.81 -1.16
C GLY A 70 31.00 15.82 0.06
N GLU A 71 29.88 15.13 -0.03
CA GLU A 71 28.84 15.10 1.00
C GLU A 71 27.98 13.82 0.91
N ALA A 72 27.03 13.65 1.85
CA ALA A 72 26.29 12.40 2.01
C ALA A 72 25.46 11.98 0.79
N THR A 73 24.91 12.93 0.03
CA THR A 73 24.07 12.65 -1.14
C THR A 73 24.88 12.10 -2.30
N GLU A 74 26.04 12.69 -2.57
CA GLU A 74 27.00 12.20 -3.54
C GLU A 74 27.59 10.84 -3.12
N ALA A 75 27.92 10.70 -1.84
CA ALA A 75 28.35 9.43 -1.26
C ALA A 75 27.26 8.35 -1.40
N LEU A 76 25.99 8.73 -1.21
CA LEU A 76 24.85 7.86 -1.39
C LEU A 76 24.73 7.43 -2.86
N SER A 77 24.85 8.34 -3.82
CA SER A 77 24.82 8.04 -5.25
C SER A 77 25.87 6.98 -5.64
N GLN A 78 27.10 7.15 -5.16
CA GLN A 78 28.16 6.16 -5.37
C GLN A 78 27.86 4.82 -4.68
N THR A 79 27.27 4.86 -3.48
CA THR A 79 26.95 3.67 -2.69
C THR A 79 25.83 2.85 -3.34
N ILE A 80 24.74 3.49 -3.80
CA ILE A 80 23.60 2.79 -4.41
C ILE A 80 23.97 2.15 -5.74
N GLU A 81 24.96 2.67 -6.47
CA GLU A 81 25.44 2.02 -7.70
C GLU A 81 25.96 0.60 -7.46
N SER A 82 26.45 0.33 -6.25
CA SER A 82 26.85 -1.01 -5.84
C SER A 82 25.67 -1.99 -5.63
N LEU A 83 24.42 -1.50 -5.63
CA LEU A 83 23.18 -2.27 -5.59
C LEU A 83 22.65 -2.63 -6.98
N ARG A 84 23.22 -2.07 -8.05
CA ARG A 84 22.79 -2.32 -9.43
C ARG A 84 22.68 -3.83 -9.66
N PRO A 85 21.48 -4.35 -10.02
CA PRO A 85 21.26 -5.78 -10.10
C PRO A 85 22.00 -6.35 -11.32
N LYS A 86 22.71 -7.46 -11.10
CA LYS A 86 23.56 -8.13 -12.10
C LYS A 86 23.32 -9.63 -12.05
N GLU A 87 23.25 -10.25 -13.22
CA GLU A 87 23.00 -11.70 -13.33
C GLU A 87 24.11 -12.52 -12.67
N GLU A 88 25.36 -12.05 -12.72
CA GLU A 88 26.51 -12.74 -12.15
C GLU A 88 26.44 -12.82 -10.61
N ILE A 89 25.89 -11.77 -9.98
CA ILE A 89 25.71 -11.67 -8.53
C ILE A 89 24.52 -12.51 -8.09
N MET A 90 23.44 -12.49 -8.89
CA MET A 90 22.15 -13.10 -8.58
C MET A 90 21.93 -14.46 -9.26
N LYS A 91 23.02 -15.17 -9.61
CA LYS A 91 22.97 -16.43 -10.36
C LYS A 91 22.33 -17.60 -9.60
N ASP A 92 22.35 -17.54 -8.28
CA ASP A 92 21.86 -18.59 -7.39
C ASP A 92 21.11 -18.00 -6.18
N PHE A 93 20.47 -18.87 -5.41
CA PHE A 93 19.61 -18.48 -4.30
C PHE A 93 20.38 -17.69 -3.23
N VAL A 94 21.63 -18.10 -2.95
CA VAL A 94 22.51 -17.44 -1.98
C VAL A 94 22.91 -16.04 -2.47
N GLY A 95 23.22 -15.90 -3.76
CA GLY A 95 23.48 -14.61 -4.40
C GLY A 95 22.31 -13.65 -4.29
N CYS A 96 21.09 -14.15 -4.51
CA CYS A 96 19.86 -13.38 -4.34
C CYS A 96 19.68 -12.92 -2.88
N GLN A 97 19.88 -13.80 -1.90
CA GLN A 97 19.80 -13.44 -0.47
C GLN A 97 20.85 -12.41 -0.04
N LYS A 98 22.09 -12.53 -0.55
CA LYS A 98 23.15 -11.54 -0.31
C LYS A 98 22.77 -10.16 -0.86
N TRP A 99 22.21 -10.12 -2.07
CA TRP A 99 21.73 -8.87 -2.66
C TRP A 99 20.58 -8.26 -1.83
N LEU A 100 19.59 -9.07 -1.41
CA LEU A 100 18.51 -8.62 -0.52
C LEU A 100 19.04 -8.02 0.78
N THR A 101 19.99 -8.71 1.42
CA THR A 101 20.60 -8.26 2.68
C THR A 101 21.27 -6.89 2.50
N LYS A 102 21.99 -6.71 1.39
CA LYS A 102 22.68 -5.45 1.06
C LYS A 102 21.72 -4.30 0.78
N VAL A 103 20.62 -4.55 0.06
CA VAL A 103 19.59 -3.52 -0.16
C VAL A 103 18.92 -3.15 1.17
N LYS A 104 18.58 -4.15 1.99
CA LYS A 104 17.94 -3.96 3.30
C LYS A 104 18.81 -3.15 4.26
N SER A 105 20.13 -3.38 4.29
CA SER A 105 21.04 -2.64 5.17
C SER A 105 21.14 -1.15 4.82
N LEU A 106 20.92 -0.77 3.56
CA LEU A 106 20.97 0.62 3.11
C LEU A 106 19.62 1.34 3.19
N LYS A 107 18.51 0.62 3.42
CA LYS A 107 17.15 1.18 3.38
C LYS A 107 16.99 2.43 4.25
N MET A 108 17.31 2.34 5.53
CA MET A 108 17.12 3.48 6.44
C MET A 108 18.03 4.67 6.08
N THR A 109 19.27 4.40 5.71
CA THR A 109 20.23 5.45 5.31
C THR A 109 19.76 6.20 4.06
N VAL A 110 19.24 5.49 3.06
CA VAL A 110 18.70 6.11 1.84
C VAL A 110 17.49 6.99 2.18
N GLU A 111 16.53 6.48 2.96
CA GLU A 111 15.30 7.22 3.29
C GLU A 111 15.60 8.49 4.10
N VAL A 112 16.52 8.43 5.07
CA VAL A 112 16.94 9.59 5.90
C VAL A 112 17.64 10.66 5.05
N ILE A 113 18.64 10.28 4.24
CA ILE A 113 19.33 11.24 3.37
C ILE A 113 18.34 11.84 2.36
N LEU A 114 17.39 11.05 1.85
CA LEU A 114 16.38 11.55 0.93
C LEU A 114 15.33 12.47 1.59
N SER A 115 15.13 12.41 2.90
CA SER A 115 14.25 13.33 3.65
C SER A 115 14.94 14.62 4.10
N GLU A 116 16.26 14.60 4.31
CA GLU A 116 17.04 15.72 4.89
C GLU A 116 17.85 16.51 3.83
N ASN A 117 17.71 16.19 2.54
CA ASN A 117 18.51 16.76 1.44
C ASN A 117 18.10 18.18 0.98
N VAL A 118 17.32 18.94 1.75
CA VAL A 118 16.72 20.22 1.29
C VAL A 118 17.79 21.21 0.80
N LEU A 119 18.90 21.32 1.53
CA LEU A 119 19.98 22.25 1.20
C LEU A 119 20.80 21.78 0.00
N VAL A 120 21.09 20.48 -0.07
CA VAL A 120 21.82 19.90 -1.22
C VAL A 120 20.99 20.05 -2.49
N THR A 121 19.68 19.82 -2.39
CA THR A 121 18.73 19.98 -3.49
C THR A 121 18.76 21.41 -4.04
N ARG A 122 18.74 22.41 -3.15
CA ARG A 122 18.64 23.83 -3.52
C ARG A 122 19.96 24.49 -3.92
N LEU A 123 21.04 24.19 -3.21
CA LEU A 123 22.28 24.96 -3.26
C LEU A 123 23.39 24.26 -4.04
N ARG A 124 23.37 22.93 -4.15
CA ARG A 124 24.37 22.17 -4.93
C ARG A 124 24.08 22.31 -6.43
N GLU A 125 25.14 22.42 -7.21
CA GLU A 125 25.01 22.39 -8.67
C GLU A 125 24.48 21.03 -9.10
N ASN A 126 23.43 21.04 -9.92
CA ASN A 126 22.72 19.82 -10.33
C ASN A 126 22.20 19.00 -9.13
N GLY A 127 21.98 19.62 -7.97
CA GLY A 127 21.48 18.96 -6.75
C GLY A 127 20.13 18.28 -6.96
N GLU A 128 19.18 18.98 -7.59
CA GLU A 128 17.87 18.42 -7.96
C GLU A 128 17.99 17.21 -8.90
N ILE A 129 18.90 17.28 -9.87
CA ILE A 129 19.14 16.19 -10.83
C ILE A 129 19.68 14.96 -10.09
N LEU A 130 20.70 15.14 -9.25
CA LEU A 130 21.28 14.08 -8.44
C LEU A 130 20.23 13.41 -7.54
N ILE A 131 19.41 14.19 -6.84
CA ILE A 131 18.34 13.66 -5.98
C ILE A 131 17.31 12.89 -6.80
N ARG A 132 16.91 13.41 -7.96
CA ARG A 132 15.97 12.72 -8.85
C ARG A 132 16.52 11.39 -9.32
N GLU A 133 17.79 11.33 -9.71
CA GLU A 133 18.47 10.09 -10.11
C GLU A 133 18.54 9.07 -8.97
N ILE A 134 18.93 9.50 -7.77
CA ILE A 134 18.95 8.64 -6.57
C ILE A 134 17.55 8.10 -6.26
N ARG A 135 16.51 8.95 -6.29
CA ARG A 135 15.12 8.55 -6.03
C ARG A 135 14.65 7.51 -7.05
N LEU A 136 14.90 7.73 -8.33
CA LEU A 136 14.51 6.82 -9.40
C LEU A 136 15.22 5.46 -9.27
N PHE A 137 16.53 5.49 -9.03
CA PHE A 137 17.33 4.29 -8.81
C PHE A 137 16.82 3.52 -7.58
N TRP A 138 16.59 4.22 -6.48
CA TRP A 138 16.12 3.63 -5.23
C TRP A 138 14.73 3.05 -5.36
N GLN A 139 13.78 3.76 -5.98
CA GLN A 139 12.43 3.27 -6.23
C GLN A 139 12.46 1.97 -7.04
N SER A 140 13.21 1.96 -8.14
CA SER A 140 13.36 0.78 -9.00
C SER A 140 13.95 -0.41 -8.25
N THR A 141 14.97 -0.15 -7.43
CA THR A 141 15.66 -1.14 -6.59
C THR A 141 14.73 -1.68 -5.49
N ARG A 142 13.96 -0.80 -4.85
CA ARG A 142 13.01 -1.14 -3.78
C ARG A 142 11.85 -1.99 -4.29
N ILE A 143 11.31 -1.70 -5.47
CA ILE A 143 10.26 -2.51 -6.11
C ILE A 143 10.79 -3.93 -6.40
N MET A 144 11.97 -4.02 -7.01
CA MET A 144 12.62 -5.31 -7.27
C MET A 144 12.94 -6.07 -5.98
N TYR A 145 13.45 -5.38 -4.96
CA TYR A 145 13.69 -5.93 -3.63
C TYR A 145 12.41 -6.50 -3.05
N LEU A 146 11.33 -5.74 -3.05
CA LEU A 146 10.08 -6.14 -2.43
C LEU A 146 9.51 -7.40 -3.07
N LEU A 147 9.53 -7.49 -4.41
CA LEU A 147 9.07 -8.68 -5.12
C LEU A 147 9.94 -9.90 -4.79
N MET A 148 11.25 -9.74 -4.82
CA MET A 148 12.14 -10.86 -4.55
C MET A 148 12.09 -11.31 -3.07
N ASP A 149 11.98 -10.38 -2.13
CA ASP A 149 11.85 -10.68 -0.70
C ASP A 149 10.60 -11.52 -0.44
N HIS A 150 9.45 -11.13 -0.98
CA HIS A 150 8.21 -11.91 -0.88
C HIS A 150 8.33 -13.32 -1.49
N LEU A 151 8.95 -13.44 -2.67
CA LEU A 151 9.07 -14.72 -3.34
C LEU A 151 10.01 -15.68 -2.60
N LEU A 152 11.09 -15.16 -2.02
CA LEU A 152 12.09 -15.96 -1.30
C LEU A 152 11.81 -16.09 0.21
N GLN A 153 10.84 -15.35 0.75
CA GLN A 153 10.46 -15.40 2.16
C GLN A 153 10.15 -16.84 2.59
N GLU A 154 10.77 -17.29 3.67
CA GLU A 154 10.60 -18.64 4.24
C GLU A 154 10.94 -19.79 3.28
N GLU A 155 11.61 -19.53 2.16
CA GLU A 155 12.14 -20.59 1.29
C GLU A 155 13.59 -20.91 1.65
N THR A 156 13.94 -22.19 1.57
CA THR A 156 15.33 -22.65 1.69
C THR A 156 16.01 -22.80 0.33
N ASN A 157 15.22 -22.97 -0.73
CA ASN A 157 15.68 -23.08 -2.10
C ASN A 157 14.56 -22.71 -3.10
N MET A 158 14.93 -22.56 -4.37
CA MET A 158 14.00 -22.41 -5.48
C MET A 158 14.52 -23.26 -6.66
N ASP A 159 13.60 -23.75 -7.50
CA ASP A 159 13.99 -24.42 -8.74
C ASP A 159 14.95 -23.53 -9.55
N LYS A 160 16.07 -24.11 -10.02
CA LYS A 160 17.15 -23.35 -10.68
C LYS A 160 16.68 -22.64 -11.95
N LYS A 161 15.79 -23.27 -12.72
CA LYS A 161 15.26 -22.70 -13.96
C LYS A 161 14.28 -21.58 -13.62
N LEU A 162 13.44 -21.76 -12.61
CA LEU A 162 12.51 -20.73 -12.13
C LEU A 162 13.27 -19.51 -11.61
N LEU A 163 14.29 -19.73 -10.77
CA LEU A 163 15.11 -18.65 -10.23
C LEU A 163 15.80 -17.86 -11.34
N LYS A 164 16.39 -18.54 -12.33
CA LYS A 164 17.03 -17.87 -13.48
C LYS A 164 16.05 -16.99 -14.24
N LEU A 165 14.86 -17.51 -14.55
CA LEU A 165 13.82 -16.75 -15.26
C LEU A 165 13.28 -15.59 -14.41
N LEU A 166 13.14 -15.78 -13.10
CA LEU A 166 12.75 -14.74 -12.17
C LEU A 166 13.78 -13.60 -12.18
N VAL A 167 15.07 -13.90 -11.99
CA VAL A 167 16.15 -12.89 -11.96
C VAL A 167 16.21 -12.10 -13.27
N LEU A 168 16.09 -12.77 -14.42
CA LEU A 168 16.04 -12.11 -15.73
C LEU A 168 14.86 -11.13 -15.84
N ASN A 169 13.67 -11.57 -15.43
CA ASN A 169 12.47 -10.72 -15.43
C ASN A 169 12.62 -9.52 -14.49
N LEU A 170 13.21 -9.72 -13.30
CA LEU A 170 13.44 -8.66 -12.32
C LEU A 170 14.46 -7.62 -12.79
N ILE A 171 15.58 -8.06 -13.38
CA ILE A 171 16.59 -7.16 -13.96
C ILE A 171 16.00 -6.38 -15.13
N TRP A 172 15.20 -7.03 -15.97
CA TRP A 172 14.50 -6.35 -17.06
C TRP A 172 13.53 -5.29 -16.52
N MET A 173 12.73 -5.62 -15.52
CA MET A 173 11.83 -4.67 -14.86
C MET A 173 12.62 -3.48 -14.28
N TRP A 174 13.66 -3.74 -13.51
CA TRP A 174 14.51 -2.71 -12.91
C TRP A 174 15.11 -1.78 -13.96
N LYS A 175 15.61 -2.30 -15.09
CA LYS A 175 16.15 -1.49 -16.19
C LYS A 175 15.10 -0.57 -16.83
N ASN A 176 13.87 -1.04 -16.97
CA ASN A 176 12.78 -0.22 -17.52
C ASN A 176 12.30 0.84 -16.53
N LEU A 177 12.20 0.48 -15.25
CA LEU A 177 11.82 1.41 -14.18
C LEU A 177 12.91 2.46 -13.93
N ASN A 178 14.19 2.14 -14.12
CA ASN A 178 15.30 3.09 -13.96
C ASN A 178 15.53 3.94 -15.22
N THR A 179 14.44 4.46 -15.79
CA THR A 179 14.42 5.40 -16.92
C THR A 179 13.50 6.58 -16.59
N GLU A 180 13.48 7.64 -17.40
CA GLU A 180 12.59 8.79 -17.16
C GLU A 180 11.11 8.39 -17.02
N ASN A 181 10.68 7.35 -17.74
CA ASN A 181 9.32 6.80 -17.66
C ASN A 181 9.00 6.16 -16.30
N GLY A 182 10.01 5.79 -15.50
CA GLY A 182 9.82 5.28 -14.15
C GLY A 182 9.25 6.28 -13.15
N ASN A 183 9.20 7.57 -13.51
CA ASN A 183 8.49 8.58 -12.75
C ASN A 183 6.98 8.60 -13.04
N ASN A 184 6.54 7.95 -14.12
CA ASN A 184 5.14 7.87 -14.50
C ASN A 184 4.47 6.67 -13.79
N MET A 185 3.47 6.94 -12.96
CA MET A 185 2.78 5.90 -12.18
C MET A 185 2.11 4.83 -13.04
N GLU A 186 1.47 5.21 -14.16
CA GLU A 186 0.82 4.26 -15.07
C GLU A 186 1.84 3.28 -15.63
N TYR A 187 2.97 3.80 -16.10
CA TYR A 187 4.08 3.01 -16.63
C TYR A 187 4.65 2.06 -15.57
N VAL A 188 4.87 2.52 -14.34
CA VAL A 188 5.40 1.69 -13.26
C VAL A 188 4.44 0.54 -12.96
N ILE A 189 3.15 0.83 -12.78
CA ILE A 189 2.13 -0.20 -12.49
C ILE A 189 2.09 -1.21 -13.63
N GLU A 190 2.08 -0.78 -14.89
CA GLU A 190 2.09 -1.66 -16.05
C GLU A 190 3.32 -2.58 -16.09
N LYS A 191 4.53 -2.04 -15.86
CA LYS A 191 5.75 -2.86 -15.89
C LYS A 191 5.83 -3.83 -14.71
N VAL A 192 5.36 -3.45 -13.53
CA VAL A 192 5.32 -4.33 -12.36
C VAL A 192 4.31 -5.45 -12.56
N THR A 193 3.08 -5.13 -12.96
CA THR A 193 2.00 -6.11 -13.19
C THR A 193 2.29 -7.03 -14.36
N GLY A 194 2.88 -6.52 -15.44
CA GLY A 194 3.36 -7.33 -16.57
C GLY A 194 4.50 -8.28 -16.16
N THR A 195 5.40 -7.84 -15.28
CA THR A 195 6.47 -8.70 -14.74
C THR A 195 5.92 -9.80 -13.85
N LEU A 196 4.96 -9.49 -12.97
CA LEU A 196 4.26 -10.50 -12.15
C LEU A 196 3.56 -11.55 -13.00
N THR A 197 2.87 -11.12 -14.06
CA THR A 197 2.23 -12.01 -15.04
C THR A 197 3.24 -12.96 -15.66
N LYS A 198 4.37 -12.45 -16.15
CA LYS A 198 5.44 -13.28 -16.73
C LYS A 198 6.01 -14.27 -15.71
N CYS A 199 6.23 -13.83 -14.47
CA CYS A 199 6.71 -14.69 -13.39
C CYS A 199 5.70 -15.79 -13.03
N GLY A 200 4.41 -15.45 -12.95
CA GLY A 200 3.32 -16.40 -12.72
C GLY A 200 3.25 -17.46 -13.81
N ASN A 201 3.28 -17.04 -15.08
CA ASN A 201 3.27 -17.97 -16.22
C ASN A 201 4.53 -18.85 -16.25
N ASN A 202 5.71 -18.31 -15.93
CA ASN A 202 6.94 -19.09 -15.80
C ASN A 202 6.82 -20.15 -14.70
N ALA A 203 6.29 -19.79 -13.53
CA ALA A 203 6.03 -20.74 -12.45
C ALA A 203 5.05 -21.83 -12.90
N CYS A 204 3.92 -21.45 -13.50
CA CYS A 204 2.92 -22.41 -14.01
C CYS A 204 3.51 -23.40 -15.02
N ASN A 205 4.38 -22.92 -15.92
CA ASN A 205 5.04 -23.74 -16.93
C ASN A 205 6.07 -24.69 -16.34
N ILE A 206 6.86 -24.23 -15.37
CA ILE A 206 7.91 -25.04 -14.72
C ILE A 206 7.30 -26.11 -13.82
N PHE A 207 6.26 -25.75 -13.08
CA PHE A 207 5.48 -26.68 -12.28
C PHE A 207 4.48 -27.50 -13.12
N MET A 208 4.43 -27.28 -14.45
CA MET A 208 3.58 -28.01 -15.40
C MET A 208 2.10 -28.09 -15.02
N VAL A 209 1.47 -27.01 -14.54
CA VAL A 209 0.08 -27.05 -14.02
C VAL A 209 -1.00 -26.72 -15.06
N LYS A 210 -0.66 -26.60 -16.34
CA LYS A 210 -1.63 -26.32 -17.43
C LYS A 210 -1.80 -27.52 -18.36
N CYS A 211 -3.06 -27.77 -18.74
CA CYS A 211 -3.46 -28.78 -19.70
C CYS A 211 -3.23 -28.29 -21.13
N THR A 212 -2.56 -29.06 -21.97
CA THR A 212 -2.32 -28.65 -23.37
C THR A 212 -3.51 -28.88 -24.30
N TYR A 213 -4.63 -29.40 -23.80
CA TYR A 213 -5.87 -29.52 -24.59
C TYR A 213 -6.69 -28.24 -24.56
N CYS A 214 -6.77 -27.61 -23.38
CA CYS A 214 -7.66 -26.48 -23.14
C CYS A 214 -6.94 -25.24 -22.59
N ASP A 215 -5.63 -25.32 -22.37
CA ASP A 215 -4.75 -24.32 -21.74
C ASP A 215 -5.20 -23.82 -20.34
N LYS A 216 -6.18 -24.51 -19.75
CA LYS A 216 -6.64 -24.28 -18.38
C LYS A 216 -5.78 -25.02 -17.37
N GLU A 217 -5.81 -24.51 -16.15
CA GLU A 217 -5.12 -25.12 -15.02
C GLU A 217 -5.79 -26.41 -14.60
N PHE A 218 -4.96 -27.35 -14.17
CA PHE A 218 -5.40 -28.58 -13.57
C PHE A 218 -6.14 -28.34 -12.25
N THR A 219 -7.18 -29.13 -11.99
CA THR A 219 -7.93 -29.13 -10.72
C THR A 219 -7.73 -30.46 -10.00
N GLU A 220 -7.86 -30.51 -8.68
CA GLU A 220 -7.66 -31.77 -7.93
C GLU A 220 -8.57 -32.90 -8.45
N ASP A 221 -9.81 -32.57 -8.84
CA ASP A 221 -10.83 -33.54 -9.20
C ASP A 221 -10.80 -33.93 -10.69
N ASP A 222 -10.19 -33.11 -11.56
CA ASP A 222 -10.20 -33.31 -13.01
C ASP A 222 -8.78 -33.39 -13.58
N THR A 223 -7.83 -34.06 -12.90
CA THR A 223 -6.44 -34.20 -13.39
C THR A 223 -5.97 -35.65 -13.39
N ALA A 224 -5.38 -36.07 -14.51
CA ALA A 224 -4.78 -37.39 -14.67
C ALA A 224 -3.29 -37.27 -15.07
N LYS A 225 -2.45 -38.12 -14.48
CA LYS A 225 -1.06 -38.30 -14.90
C LYS A 225 -0.94 -39.58 -15.71
N VAL A 226 -0.59 -39.45 -16.98
CA VAL A 226 -0.40 -40.60 -17.88
C VAL A 226 0.96 -41.25 -17.65
N GLU A 227 1.14 -42.47 -18.16
CA GLU A 227 2.31 -43.34 -17.95
C GLU A 227 3.65 -42.67 -18.33
N CYS A 228 3.63 -41.74 -19.28
CA CYS A 228 4.82 -40.99 -19.67
C CYS A 228 5.17 -39.82 -18.72
N GLY A 229 4.42 -39.64 -17.63
CA GLY A 229 4.62 -38.62 -16.59
C GLY A 229 3.99 -37.25 -16.88
N HIS A 230 3.29 -37.09 -18.01
CA HIS A 230 2.59 -35.84 -18.34
C HIS A 230 1.19 -35.79 -17.70
N MET A 231 0.75 -34.59 -17.34
CA MET A 231 -0.59 -34.36 -16.79
C MET A 231 -1.53 -33.75 -17.84
N PHE A 232 -2.82 -34.11 -17.77
CA PHE A 232 -3.92 -33.61 -18.59
C PHE A 232 -5.22 -33.61 -17.77
N HIS A 233 -6.26 -32.87 -18.18
CA HIS A 233 -7.57 -33.01 -17.54
C HIS A 233 -8.21 -34.36 -17.89
N LEU A 234 -8.94 -34.96 -16.95
CA LEU A 234 -9.67 -36.21 -17.20
C LEU A 234 -10.75 -35.98 -18.27
N SER A 235 -11.48 -34.87 -18.17
CA SER A 235 -12.43 -34.40 -19.18
C SER A 235 -11.78 -34.31 -20.56
N CYS A 236 -10.67 -33.59 -20.68
CA CYS A 236 -9.97 -33.41 -21.95
C CYS A 236 -9.47 -34.72 -22.56
N LEU A 237 -8.95 -35.64 -21.75
CA LEU A 237 -8.49 -36.96 -22.22
C LEU A 237 -9.64 -37.82 -22.72
N ARG A 238 -10.80 -37.78 -22.05
CA ARG A 238 -12.02 -38.50 -22.46
C ARG A 238 -12.58 -37.93 -23.76
N ASP A 239 -12.65 -36.60 -23.86
CA ASP A 239 -13.21 -35.91 -25.04
C ASP A 239 -12.40 -36.16 -26.31
N HIS A 240 -11.07 -36.28 -26.20
CA HIS A 240 -10.19 -36.46 -27.36
C HIS A 240 -9.86 -37.93 -27.66
N SER A 241 -9.99 -38.83 -26.68
CA SER A 241 -9.75 -40.29 -26.85
C SER A 241 -8.39 -40.65 -27.47
N ASP A 242 -7.36 -39.84 -27.22
CA ASP A 242 -6.02 -40.01 -27.79
C ASP A 242 -5.33 -41.28 -27.23
N THR A 243 -4.76 -42.10 -28.12
CA THR A 243 -3.97 -43.29 -27.73
C THR A 243 -2.47 -42.98 -27.55
N ASN A 244 -2.06 -41.76 -27.90
CA ASN A 244 -0.69 -41.27 -27.79
C ASN A 244 -0.67 -39.93 -27.04
N CYS A 245 0.27 -39.76 -26.13
CA CYS A 245 0.47 -38.52 -25.39
C CYS A 245 0.70 -37.34 -26.36
N ARG A 246 -0.11 -36.28 -26.22
CA ARG A 246 0.00 -35.09 -27.08
C ARG A 246 1.36 -34.39 -26.99
N LYS A 247 2.02 -34.45 -25.84
CA LYS A 247 3.33 -33.81 -25.58
C LYS A 247 4.53 -34.57 -26.15
N CYS A 248 4.61 -35.89 -25.92
CA CYS A 248 5.80 -36.69 -26.28
C CYS A 248 5.53 -37.85 -27.23
N LYS A 249 4.29 -38.00 -27.71
CA LYS A 249 3.84 -39.03 -28.66
C LYS A 249 4.02 -40.48 -28.19
N LYS A 250 4.39 -40.71 -26.93
CA LYS A 250 4.41 -42.05 -26.32
C LYS A 250 2.99 -42.59 -26.14
N LYS A 251 2.80 -43.90 -26.32
CA LYS A 251 1.52 -44.56 -26.13
C LYS A 251 1.01 -44.35 -24.70
N ILE A 252 -0.29 -44.12 -24.53
CA ILE A 252 -0.96 -43.96 -23.23
C ILE A 252 -2.16 -44.90 -23.14
N SER A 253 -2.39 -45.47 -21.95
CA SER A 253 -3.62 -46.23 -21.64
C SER A 253 -4.88 -45.34 -21.68
N THR A 254 -6.02 -45.93 -22.03
CA THR A 254 -7.34 -45.28 -22.01
C THR A 254 -8.06 -45.38 -20.65
N ASP A 255 -7.53 -46.16 -19.70
CA ASP A 255 -8.04 -46.25 -18.32
C ASP A 255 -7.38 -45.19 -17.44
N TYR A 256 -7.87 -43.94 -17.55
CA TYR A 256 -7.29 -42.79 -16.86
C TYR A 256 -7.73 -42.74 -15.39
N LYS A 257 -6.76 -42.60 -14.48
CA LYS A 257 -7.00 -42.46 -13.04
C LYS A 257 -6.67 -41.05 -12.55
N PRO A 258 -7.39 -40.52 -11.54
CA PRO A 258 -7.04 -39.26 -10.90
C PRO A 258 -5.61 -39.25 -10.35
N CYS A 259 -4.97 -38.08 -10.41
CA CYS A 259 -3.63 -37.85 -9.86
C CYS A 259 -3.54 -38.15 -8.35
N GLY A 260 -2.36 -38.60 -7.91
CA GLY A 260 -2.08 -38.97 -6.52
C GLY A 260 -1.47 -37.84 -5.68
N VAL A 261 -0.93 -38.18 -4.49
CA VAL A 261 -0.40 -37.22 -3.49
C VAL A 261 0.77 -36.34 -4.01
N VAL A 262 1.62 -36.87 -4.89
CA VAL A 262 2.77 -36.14 -5.46
C VAL A 262 2.34 -34.97 -6.35
N ASP A 263 1.17 -35.08 -6.98
CA ASP A 263 0.65 -34.03 -7.85
C ASP A 263 0.06 -32.88 -7.01
N LYS A 264 -0.47 -33.17 -5.81
CA LYS A 264 -0.91 -32.16 -4.81
C LYS A 264 0.22 -31.22 -4.39
N GLU A 265 1.44 -31.72 -4.21
CA GLU A 265 2.59 -30.88 -3.85
C GLU A 265 2.90 -29.83 -4.94
N THR A 266 2.67 -30.18 -6.21
CA THR A 266 2.89 -29.29 -7.35
C THR A 266 1.87 -28.16 -7.39
N PHE A 267 0.60 -28.46 -7.11
CA PHE A 267 -0.45 -27.44 -6.93
C PHE A 267 -0.15 -26.52 -5.75
N LEU A 268 0.29 -27.09 -4.63
CA LEU A 268 0.65 -26.31 -3.45
C LEU A 268 1.83 -25.37 -3.73
N LYS A 269 2.82 -25.78 -4.54
CA LYS A 269 3.94 -24.92 -4.95
C LYS A 269 3.48 -23.73 -5.78
N VAL A 270 2.61 -23.95 -6.78
CA VAL A 270 2.04 -22.85 -7.58
C VAL A 270 1.16 -21.93 -6.74
N ASN A 271 0.29 -22.49 -5.91
CA ASN A 271 -0.58 -21.70 -5.04
C ASN A 271 0.22 -20.89 -4.03
N ARG A 272 1.31 -21.45 -3.47
CA ARG A 272 2.23 -20.73 -2.60
C ARG A 272 2.90 -19.58 -3.36
N PHE A 273 3.40 -19.83 -4.57
CA PHE A 273 4.02 -18.80 -5.41
C PHE A 273 3.04 -17.65 -5.69
N ARG A 274 1.79 -17.97 -6.03
CA ARG A 274 0.73 -16.97 -6.27
C ARG A 274 0.40 -16.16 -5.03
N ARG A 275 0.23 -16.81 -3.87
CA ARG A 275 -0.02 -16.10 -2.61
C ARG A 275 1.08 -15.10 -2.31
N LYS A 276 2.34 -15.45 -2.59
CA LYS A 276 3.48 -14.53 -2.47
C LYS A 276 3.44 -13.38 -3.47
N CYS A 277 3.09 -13.64 -4.74
CA CYS A 277 2.85 -12.57 -5.72
C CYS A 277 1.71 -11.63 -5.29
N ASN A 278 0.61 -12.17 -4.77
CA ASN A 278 -0.53 -11.38 -4.30
C ASN A 278 -0.16 -10.55 -3.07
N SER A 279 0.57 -11.13 -2.12
CA SER A 279 1.11 -10.40 -0.96
C SER A 279 2.02 -9.24 -1.40
N PHE A 280 2.94 -9.51 -2.32
CA PHE A 280 3.77 -8.47 -2.93
C PHE A 280 2.90 -7.38 -3.56
N PHE A 281 1.91 -7.75 -4.37
CA PHE A 281 1.08 -6.78 -5.08
C PHE A 281 0.34 -5.86 -4.12
N VAL A 282 -0.25 -6.41 -3.05
CA VAL A 282 -0.92 -5.64 -2.00
C VAL A 282 0.05 -4.66 -1.34
N GLU A 283 1.24 -5.13 -0.93
CA GLU A 283 2.23 -4.27 -0.29
C GLU A 283 2.82 -3.23 -1.26
N PHE A 284 3.04 -3.59 -2.52
CA PHE A 284 3.51 -2.69 -3.57
C PHE A 284 2.50 -1.58 -3.79
N MET A 285 1.24 -1.91 -4.06
CA MET A 285 0.19 -0.93 -4.31
C MET A 285 0.02 -0.01 -3.10
N TRP A 286 0.00 -0.55 -1.88
CA TRP A 286 -0.12 0.27 -0.68
C TRP A 286 1.04 1.26 -0.46
N ASN A 287 2.28 0.83 -0.75
CA ASN A 287 3.47 1.65 -0.52
C ASN A 287 3.85 2.55 -1.70
N PHE A 288 3.36 2.25 -2.90
CA PHE A 288 3.72 2.98 -4.12
C PHE A 288 2.98 4.31 -4.22
N PHE A 289 1.71 4.37 -3.81
CA PHE A 289 0.92 5.61 -3.86
C PHE A 289 1.30 6.57 -2.72
N PRO A 290 1.79 7.79 -3.03
CA PRO A 290 1.99 8.83 -2.03
C PRO A 290 0.66 9.30 -1.43
N THR A 291 0.73 9.85 -0.22
CA THR A 291 -0.41 10.48 0.43
C THR A 291 -0.77 11.80 -0.28
N LYS A 292 -2.07 12.08 -0.47
CA LYS A 292 -2.60 13.31 -1.11
C LYS A 292 -2.14 13.53 -2.57
N VAL A 293 -1.89 12.46 -3.32
CA VAL A 293 -1.55 12.56 -4.74
C VAL A 293 -2.79 12.54 -5.62
N GLN A 294 -2.86 13.45 -6.61
CA GLN A 294 -3.93 13.41 -7.59
C GLN A 294 -3.74 12.23 -8.55
N LEU A 295 -4.69 11.31 -8.57
CA LEU A 295 -4.69 10.17 -9.49
C LEU A 295 -5.22 10.57 -10.87
N THR A 296 -4.59 10.06 -11.93
CA THR A 296 -5.12 10.20 -13.30
C THR A 296 -6.32 9.28 -13.50
N ASP A 297 -7.24 9.63 -14.40
CA ASP A 297 -8.41 8.80 -14.71
C ASP A 297 -8.05 7.39 -15.16
N LYS A 298 -6.91 7.22 -15.84
CA LYS A 298 -6.41 5.91 -16.27
C LYS A 298 -6.00 5.04 -15.08
N ILE A 299 -5.35 5.62 -14.06
CA ILE A 299 -5.00 4.89 -12.84
C ILE A 299 -6.26 4.51 -12.08
N VAL A 300 -7.20 5.45 -11.94
CA VAL A 300 -8.51 5.18 -11.31
C VAL A 300 -9.20 4.02 -12.03
N GLU A 301 -9.26 4.05 -13.37
CA GLU A 301 -9.88 2.97 -14.14
C GLU A 301 -9.17 1.62 -13.98
N LYS A 302 -7.83 1.60 -13.93
CA LYS A 302 -7.07 0.38 -13.60
C LYS A 302 -7.42 -0.16 -12.22
N LEU A 303 -7.56 0.71 -11.21
CA LEU A 303 -7.99 0.32 -9.87
C LEU A 303 -9.42 -0.26 -9.89
N MET A 304 -10.34 0.33 -10.66
CA MET A 304 -11.70 -0.21 -10.81
C MET A 304 -11.72 -1.56 -11.53
N ASN A 305 -10.81 -1.80 -12.49
CA ASN A 305 -10.69 -3.12 -13.14
C ASN A 305 -10.27 -4.22 -12.16
N TYR A 306 -9.39 -3.92 -11.20
CA TYR A 306 -9.05 -4.87 -10.12
C TYR A 306 -10.27 -5.21 -9.25
N VAL A 307 -11.15 -4.24 -9.00
CA VAL A 307 -12.40 -4.44 -8.25
C VAL A 307 -13.42 -5.25 -9.05
N ARG A 308 -13.52 -5.04 -10.36
CA ARG A 308 -14.43 -5.80 -11.24
C ARG A 308 -13.96 -7.23 -11.52
N GLY A 309 -12.66 -7.50 -11.40
CA GLY A 309 -12.09 -8.80 -11.76
C GLY A 309 -12.28 -9.14 -13.24
N SER A 310 -12.35 -8.13 -14.11
CA SER A 310 -12.52 -8.29 -15.55
C SER A 310 -11.57 -7.33 -16.28
N PRO A 311 -10.88 -7.78 -17.35
CA PRO A 311 -10.10 -6.88 -18.19
C PRO A 311 -11.01 -5.83 -18.84
N SER A 312 -10.48 -4.64 -19.08
CA SER A 312 -11.12 -3.64 -19.95
C SER A 312 -11.54 -4.29 -21.27
N ALA A 313 -12.65 -3.84 -21.88
CA ALA A 313 -13.11 -4.35 -23.18
C ALA A 313 -12.02 -4.25 -24.29
N GLU A 314 -11.05 -3.34 -24.13
CA GLU A 314 -9.90 -3.17 -25.01
C GLU A 314 -8.77 -4.20 -24.79
N ALA A 315 -8.73 -4.88 -23.64
CA ALA A 315 -7.71 -5.88 -23.29
C ALA A 315 -8.03 -7.30 -23.78
N LYS A 316 -9.20 -7.53 -24.40
CA LYS A 316 -9.55 -8.85 -24.96
C LYS A 316 -8.79 -9.22 -26.24
N THR A 317 -8.08 -8.28 -26.84
CA THR A 317 -7.37 -8.46 -28.13
C THR A 317 -5.84 -8.48 -28.01
N SER A 318 -5.27 -8.12 -26.86
CA SER A 318 -3.84 -8.26 -26.59
C SER A 318 -3.60 -9.37 -25.56
N GLU A 319 -2.49 -10.09 -25.66
CA GLU A 319 -2.02 -11.06 -24.65
C GLU A 319 -1.68 -10.40 -23.29
N GLU A 320 -2.14 -9.17 -23.05
CA GLU A 320 -1.83 -8.33 -21.91
C GLU A 320 -2.95 -8.36 -20.88
N SER A 321 -2.66 -9.02 -19.76
CA SER A 321 -3.28 -8.90 -18.41
C SER A 321 -3.92 -10.20 -17.88
N THR A 322 -3.10 -11.24 -17.67
CA THR A 322 -3.51 -12.38 -16.83
C THR A 322 -3.51 -12.04 -15.33
N LEU A 323 -2.99 -10.87 -14.90
CA LEU A 323 -2.97 -10.52 -13.47
C LEU A 323 -4.39 -10.30 -12.91
N GLU A 324 -5.29 -9.76 -13.72
CA GLU A 324 -6.71 -9.60 -13.38
C GLU A 324 -7.42 -10.97 -13.25
N GLU A 325 -6.90 -12.03 -13.88
CA GLU A 325 -7.36 -13.41 -13.65
C GLU A 325 -6.82 -14.00 -12.33
N TYR A 326 -5.67 -13.51 -11.85
CA TYR A 326 -5.02 -14.00 -10.62
C TYR A 326 -5.46 -13.23 -9.35
N LEU A 327 -5.84 -11.97 -9.47
CA LEU A 327 -6.45 -11.16 -8.42
C LEU A 327 -7.96 -11.36 -8.48
N LYS A 328 -8.46 -12.36 -7.75
CA LYS A 328 -9.91 -12.53 -7.62
C LYS A 328 -10.49 -11.27 -6.97
N PRO A 329 -11.60 -10.71 -7.49
CA PRO A 329 -12.31 -9.64 -6.83
C PRO A 329 -12.82 -10.18 -5.49
N ASP A 330 -12.11 -9.81 -4.42
CA ASP A 330 -12.32 -10.29 -3.06
C ASP A 330 -12.32 -9.10 -2.08
N PRO A 331 -12.83 -9.27 -0.85
CA PRO A 331 -12.88 -8.20 0.14
C PRO A 331 -11.51 -7.56 0.41
N THR A 332 -10.42 -8.31 0.27
CA THR A 332 -9.05 -7.81 0.43
C THR A 332 -8.70 -6.79 -0.65
N THR A 333 -8.99 -7.12 -1.91
CA THR A 333 -8.78 -6.26 -3.08
C THR A 333 -9.66 -5.01 -2.99
N TYR A 334 -10.92 -5.16 -2.58
CA TYR A 334 -11.83 -4.04 -2.38
C TYR A 334 -11.32 -3.09 -1.29
N SER A 335 -10.92 -3.64 -0.14
CA SER A 335 -10.37 -2.84 0.96
C SER A 335 -9.07 -2.13 0.57
N LEU A 336 -8.17 -2.80 -0.15
CA LEU A 336 -6.93 -2.19 -0.63
C LEU A 336 -7.19 -1.02 -1.55
N VAL A 337 -7.99 -1.22 -2.60
CA VAL A 337 -8.31 -0.17 -3.58
C VAL A 337 -8.98 1.01 -2.90
N LEU A 338 -9.96 0.75 -2.03
CA LEU A 338 -10.64 1.80 -1.27
C LEU A 338 -9.67 2.58 -0.39
N LYS A 339 -8.77 1.92 0.34
CA LYS A 339 -7.78 2.59 1.18
C LYS A 339 -6.77 3.41 0.37
N ILE A 340 -6.37 2.95 -0.81
CA ILE A 340 -5.52 3.72 -1.73
C ILE A 340 -6.24 4.98 -2.18
N LEU A 341 -7.49 4.84 -2.63
CA LEU A 341 -8.32 5.97 -3.02
C LEU A 341 -8.37 6.98 -1.86
N LEU A 342 -8.83 6.56 -0.68
CA LEU A 342 -8.94 7.44 0.50
C LEU A 342 -7.62 8.18 0.80
N ARG A 343 -6.50 7.46 0.84
CA ARG A 343 -5.16 8.03 1.10
C ARG A 343 -4.70 9.07 0.07
N CYS A 344 -5.10 8.94 -1.19
CA CYS A 344 -4.72 9.85 -2.27
C CYS A 344 -5.49 11.19 -2.24
N GLY A 345 -6.45 11.38 -1.34
CA GLY A 345 -7.18 12.65 -1.18
C GLY A 345 -8.56 12.61 -1.82
N MET A 346 -9.39 11.67 -1.37
CA MET A 346 -10.73 11.41 -1.93
C MET A 346 -11.88 12.01 -1.14
N GLU A 347 -11.65 12.56 0.04
CA GLU A 347 -12.71 13.26 0.82
C GLU A 347 -13.34 14.40 0.01
N GLU A 348 -12.64 14.92 -1.00
CA GLU A 348 -13.07 16.01 -1.88
C GLU A 348 -13.56 15.56 -3.27
N SER A 349 -13.46 14.27 -3.64
CA SER A 349 -13.88 13.76 -4.96
C SER A 349 -14.86 12.58 -4.87
N ALA A 350 -16.08 12.89 -4.41
CA ALA A 350 -17.25 12.01 -4.41
C ALA A 350 -17.43 11.13 -5.68
N PRO A 351 -17.10 11.57 -6.92
CA PRO A 351 -17.28 10.74 -8.12
C PRO A 351 -16.48 9.43 -8.14
N GLN A 352 -15.29 9.40 -7.54
CA GLN A 352 -14.44 8.21 -7.60
C GLN A 352 -14.85 7.15 -6.56
N LEU A 353 -15.37 7.55 -5.39
CA LEU A 353 -15.97 6.61 -4.43
C LEU A 353 -17.26 5.99 -5.00
N GLN A 354 -18.04 6.78 -5.73
CA GLN A 354 -19.21 6.28 -6.45
C GLN A 354 -18.83 5.24 -7.51
N ARG A 355 -17.81 5.52 -8.34
CA ARG A 355 -17.25 4.55 -9.32
C ARG A 355 -16.76 3.27 -8.65
N PHE A 356 -16.09 3.37 -7.49
CA PHE A 356 -15.65 2.22 -6.72
C PHE A 356 -16.83 1.37 -6.25
N MET A 357 -17.85 2.01 -5.68
CA MET A 357 -19.03 1.33 -5.16
C MET A 357 -19.77 0.60 -6.28
N GLU A 358 -19.99 1.25 -7.42
CA GLU A 358 -20.62 0.64 -8.60
C GLU A 358 -19.81 -0.56 -9.13
N ALA A 359 -18.48 -0.42 -9.20
CA ALA A 359 -17.59 -1.50 -9.59
C ALA A 359 -17.71 -2.70 -8.64
N ALA A 360 -17.69 -2.47 -7.33
CA ALA A 360 -17.77 -3.51 -6.32
C ALA A 360 -19.16 -4.18 -6.23
N LEU A 361 -20.24 -3.42 -6.41
CA LEU A 361 -21.60 -3.94 -6.46
C LEU A 361 -21.84 -4.81 -7.70
N SER A 362 -21.22 -4.46 -8.83
CA SER A 362 -21.33 -5.26 -10.05
C SER A 362 -20.69 -6.66 -9.93
N SER A 363 -19.64 -6.79 -9.10
CA SER A 363 -18.92 -8.04 -8.85
C SER A 363 -19.43 -8.81 -7.63
N SER A 364 -20.03 -8.14 -6.63
CA SER A 364 -20.55 -8.74 -5.40
C SER A 364 -22.09 -8.81 -5.39
N LYS A 365 -22.67 -9.83 -6.03
CA LYS A 365 -24.14 -10.00 -6.08
C LYS A 365 -24.78 -10.49 -4.78
N ASP A 366 -24.01 -11.15 -3.89
CA ASP A 366 -24.57 -11.84 -2.73
C ASP A 366 -24.30 -11.15 -1.37
N ASN A 367 -23.38 -10.19 -1.28
CA ASN A 367 -22.90 -9.59 0.00
C ASN A 367 -22.88 -8.04 0.02
N THR A 368 -23.94 -7.39 -0.46
CA THR A 368 -24.02 -5.91 -0.56
C THR A 368 -23.88 -5.19 0.80
N GLU A 369 -24.49 -5.72 1.87
CA GLU A 369 -24.42 -5.12 3.21
C GLU A 369 -22.99 -5.13 3.78
N GLU A 370 -22.25 -6.22 3.58
CA GLU A 370 -20.85 -6.33 4.03
C GLU A 370 -19.95 -5.33 3.29
N LEU A 371 -20.23 -5.09 2.00
CA LEU A 371 -19.52 -4.09 1.20
C LEU A 371 -19.76 -2.67 1.74
N TYR A 372 -21.02 -2.31 2.02
CA TYR A 372 -21.35 -1.01 2.63
C TYR A 372 -20.68 -0.84 3.98
N PHE A 373 -20.72 -1.87 4.82
CA PHE A 373 -20.07 -1.85 6.13
C PHE A 373 -18.55 -1.67 6.00
N MET A 374 -17.91 -2.39 5.08
CA MET A 374 -16.48 -2.24 4.78
C MET A 374 -16.15 -0.82 4.30
N MET A 375 -16.99 -0.23 3.45
CA MET A 375 -16.81 1.14 2.96
C MET A 375 -16.89 2.15 4.10
N VAL A 376 -17.95 2.11 4.91
CA VAL A 376 -18.15 2.99 6.06
C VAL A 376 -16.98 2.89 7.03
N ARG A 377 -16.56 1.66 7.38
CA ARG A 377 -15.41 1.43 8.26
C ARG A 377 -14.12 2.00 7.69
N SER A 378 -13.85 1.81 6.41
CA SER A 378 -12.61 2.28 5.80
C SER A 378 -12.56 3.81 5.71
N ILE A 379 -13.70 4.46 5.46
CA ILE A 379 -13.82 5.93 5.48
C ILE A 379 -13.65 6.45 6.92
N GLU A 380 -14.29 5.82 7.91
CA GLU A 380 -14.16 6.15 9.34
C GLU A 380 -12.70 6.04 9.81
N ASP A 381 -12.01 4.95 9.47
CA ASP A 381 -10.58 4.74 9.77
C ASP A 381 -9.69 5.79 9.06
N HIS A 382 -10.06 6.20 7.85
CA HIS A 382 -9.35 7.25 7.14
C HIS A 382 -9.49 8.60 7.83
N ILE A 383 -10.70 9.02 8.20
CA ILE A 383 -10.96 10.27 8.95
C ILE A 383 -10.15 10.27 10.26
N HIS A 384 -10.07 9.13 10.93
CA HIS A 384 -9.31 8.99 12.17
C HIS A 384 -7.78 9.10 11.95
N SER A 385 -7.26 8.54 10.85
CA SER A 385 -5.81 8.48 10.58
C SER A 385 -5.25 9.68 9.82
N SER A 386 -6.09 10.38 9.05
CA SER A 386 -5.71 11.55 8.25
C SER A 386 -5.49 12.81 9.11
N ASN A 387 -6.01 12.82 10.33
CA ASN A 387 -5.95 13.96 11.24
C ASN A 387 -4.80 13.83 12.25
N GLN A 388 -3.74 14.63 12.07
CA GLN A 388 -2.67 14.80 13.06
C GLN A 388 -3.01 15.85 14.14
N GLY A 389 -4.19 16.49 14.04
CA GLY A 389 -4.66 17.52 14.95
C GLY A 389 -5.66 17.03 16.02
N CYS A 390 -6.40 17.96 16.62
CA CYS A 390 -7.38 17.67 17.66
C CYS A 390 -8.60 16.92 17.08
N LEU A 391 -8.82 15.67 17.53
CA LEU A 391 -9.95 14.84 17.08
C LEU A 391 -11.31 15.52 17.36
N LEU A 392 -11.40 16.31 18.44
CA LEU A 392 -12.60 17.06 18.82
C LEU A 392 -13.01 18.07 17.74
N GLN A 393 -12.06 18.85 17.22
CA GLN A 393 -12.32 19.85 16.19
C GLN A 393 -12.82 19.19 14.89
N LYS A 394 -12.20 18.08 14.49
CA LYS A 394 -12.63 17.34 13.30
C LYS A 394 -14.00 16.69 13.50
N ALA A 395 -14.31 16.19 14.70
CA ALA A 395 -15.64 15.66 14.99
C ALA A 395 -16.73 16.74 14.86
N GLN A 396 -16.45 17.97 15.29
CA GLN A 396 -17.37 19.10 15.10
C GLN A 396 -17.56 19.45 13.61
N GLU A 397 -16.48 19.46 12.82
CA GLU A 397 -16.53 19.68 11.36
C GLU A 397 -17.32 18.58 10.63
N CYS A 398 -17.08 17.31 10.99
CA CYS A 398 -17.82 16.18 10.46
C CYS A 398 -19.32 16.29 10.79
N LEU A 399 -19.66 16.72 12.00
CA LEU A 399 -21.05 16.86 12.44
C LEU A 399 -21.73 18.06 11.78
N SER A 400 -21.03 19.19 11.61
CA SER A 400 -21.60 20.41 10.99
C SER A 400 -21.87 20.24 9.49
N THR A 401 -21.14 19.35 8.84
CA THR A 401 -21.31 18.98 7.42
C THR A 401 -22.20 17.76 7.21
N CYS A 402 -22.72 17.15 8.29
CA CYS A 402 -23.57 15.97 8.22
C CYS A 402 -25.01 16.37 7.83
N ILE A 403 -25.40 16.09 6.58
CA ILE A 403 -26.74 16.34 6.08
C ILE A 403 -27.50 15.01 6.01
N LEU A 404 -28.48 14.83 6.91
CA LEU A 404 -29.34 13.66 6.90
C LEU A 404 -30.51 13.89 5.94
N THR A 405 -30.37 13.44 4.69
CA THR A 405 -31.47 13.42 3.71
C THR A 405 -32.27 12.13 3.79
N THR A 406 -33.58 12.21 3.52
CA THR A 406 -34.39 11.03 3.22
C THR A 406 -34.13 10.62 1.78
N SER A 407 -33.21 9.66 1.58
CA SER A 407 -32.93 9.08 0.26
C SER A 407 -34.13 8.25 -0.22
N GLU A 408 -34.30 8.12 -1.54
CA GLU A 408 -35.25 7.16 -2.09
C GLU A 408 -34.87 5.74 -1.62
N PRO A 409 -35.84 4.85 -1.33
CA PRO A 409 -35.59 3.60 -0.61
C PRO A 409 -34.56 2.65 -1.22
N ASP A 410 -34.26 2.78 -2.52
CA ASP A 410 -33.53 1.77 -3.29
C ASP A 410 -32.16 2.21 -3.83
N VAL A 411 -31.71 3.46 -3.59
CA VAL A 411 -30.44 3.96 -4.13
C VAL A 411 -29.53 4.49 -3.02
N ILE A 412 -28.61 3.65 -2.55
CA ILE A 412 -27.52 4.05 -1.65
C ILE A 412 -26.37 4.60 -2.50
N THR A 413 -25.93 5.82 -2.18
CA THR A 413 -24.80 6.50 -2.82
C THR A 413 -23.54 6.42 -1.97
N ALA A 414 -22.38 6.67 -2.57
CA ALA A 414 -21.14 6.81 -1.81
C ALA A 414 -21.18 7.96 -0.80
N GLU A 415 -21.95 9.02 -1.07
CA GLU A 415 -22.12 10.17 -0.17
C GLU A 415 -22.95 9.79 1.08
N ASP A 416 -23.94 8.92 0.93
CA ASP A 416 -24.68 8.39 2.07
C ASP A 416 -23.74 7.62 3.02
N LEU A 417 -22.90 6.75 2.46
CA LEU A 417 -21.91 5.97 3.23
C LEU A 417 -20.86 6.88 3.89
N HIS A 418 -20.44 7.94 3.20
CA HIS A 418 -19.52 8.94 3.75
C HIS A 418 -20.15 9.71 4.91
N THR A 419 -21.41 10.10 4.78
CA THR A 419 -22.18 10.78 5.85
C THR A 419 -22.31 9.88 7.08
N ILE A 420 -22.61 8.59 6.88
CA ILE A 420 -22.65 7.60 7.97
C ILE A 420 -21.29 7.47 8.66
N ALA A 421 -20.19 7.44 7.90
CA ALA A 421 -18.84 7.36 8.46
C ALA A 421 -18.47 8.61 9.31
N LYS A 422 -18.75 9.81 8.80
CA LYS A 422 -18.58 11.08 9.53
C LYS A 422 -19.37 11.10 10.84
N LEU A 423 -20.63 10.66 10.79
CA LEU A 423 -21.49 10.59 11.97
C LEU A 423 -20.96 9.59 13.00
N ARG A 424 -20.54 8.39 12.56
CA ARG A 424 -19.97 7.37 13.45
C ARG A 424 -18.68 7.83 14.12
N PHE A 425 -17.82 8.54 13.40
CA PHE A 425 -16.63 9.18 13.95
C PHE A 425 -16.98 10.26 14.98
N ALA A 426 -17.94 11.14 14.70
CA ALA A 426 -18.37 12.15 15.67
C ALA A 426 -18.95 11.52 16.95
N LEU A 427 -19.69 10.41 16.80
CA LEU A 427 -20.26 9.63 17.92
C LEU A 427 -19.19 8.94 18.77
N SER A 428 -18.13 8.41 18.17
CA SER A 428 -17.02 7.79 18.92
C SER A 428 -16.28 8.84 19.76
N VAL A 429 -15.93 9.98 19.15
CA VAL A 429 -15.28 11.10 19.88
C VAL A 429 -16.20 11.64 20.98
N ALA A 430 -17.50 11.79 20.70
CA ALA A 430 -18.46 12.23 21.71
C ALA A 430 -18.57 11.25 22.89
N SER A 431 -18.41 9.94 22.65
CA SER A 431 -18.42 8.93 23.72
C SER A 431 -17.26 9.12 24.70
N ASP A 432 -16.07 9.40 24.20
CA ASP A 432 -14.90 9.72 25.02
C ASP A 432 -15.12 11.01 25.83
N MET A 433 -15.75 12.02 25.22
CA MET A 433 -16.10 13.26 25.91
C MET A 433 -17.10 13.00 27.04
N ILE A 434 -18.16 12.21 26.81
CA ILE A 434 -19.14 11.84 27.84
C ILE A 434 -18.43 11.13 29.00
N HIS A 435 -17.57 10.15 28.71
CA HIS A 435 -16.83 9.43 29.74
C HIS A 435 -15.94 10.37 30.57
N SER A 436 -15.21 11.28 29.92
CA SER A 436 -14.34 12.26 30.61
C SER A 436 -15.13 13.17 31.56
N VAL A 437 -16.36 13.54 31.19
CA VAL A 437 -17.24 14.37 32.02
C VAL A 437 -17.79 13.59 33.21
N LEU A 438 -18.04 12.29 33.04
CA LEU A 438 -18.54 11.42 34.11
C LEU A 438 -17.47 11.01 35.13
N THR A 439 -16.20 11.05 34.74
CA THR A 439 -15.06 10.63 35.57
C THR A 439 -14.28 11.79 36.18
N GLU A 440 -14.71 13.03 35.94
CA GLU A 440 -14.05 14.27 36.42
C GLU A 440 -12.54 14.34 36.06
N ASP A 441 -12.16 13.81 34.89
CA ASP A 441 -10.76 13.74 34.46
C ASP A 441 -10.20 15.13 34.09
N GLU A 442 -9.46 15.74 35.03
CA GLU A 442 -8.92 17.10 34.97
C GLU A 442 -8.02 17.38 33.73
N GLN A 443 -7.39 16.35 33.14
CA GLN A 443 -6.54 16.52 31.95
C GLN A 443 -7.35 16.74 30.67
N VAL A 444 -8.60 16.28 30.63
CA VAL A 444 -9.47 16.42 29.46
C VAL A 444 -10.49 17.54 29.68
N THR A 445 -10.94 17.82 30.90
CA THR A 445 -11.97 18.86 31.21
C THR A 445 -11.60 20.27 30.76
N ALA A 446 -10.32 20.57 30.51
CA ALA A 446 -9.84 21.86 29.99
C ALA A 446 -9.98 22.06 28.47
N ALA A 447 -10.44 21.07 27.69
CA ALA A 447 -10.54 21.20 26.24
C ALA A 447 -11.75 22.08 25.82
N GLU A 448 -11.46 23.31 25.37
CA GLU A 448 -12.44 24.19 24.72
C GLU A 448 -13.14 23.45 23.56
N GLY A 449 -14.48 23.42 23.55
CA GLY A 449 -15.29 22.83 22.47
C GLY A 449 -16.02 21.51 22.78
N LYS A 450 -15.79 20.88 23.94
CA LYS A 450 -16.48 19.64 24.34
C LYS A 450 -18.01 19.80 24.41
N ASP A 451 -18.45 20.83 25.13
CA ASP A 451 -19.87 21.11 25.30
C ASP A 451 -20.55 21.41 23.97
N GLN A 452 -19.84 22.08 23.06
CA GLN A 452 -20.34 22.39 21.72
C GLN A 452 -20.59 21.12 20.89
N LEU A 453 -19.67 20.14 20.91
CA LEU A 453 -19.88 18.86 20.20
C LEU A 453 -21.10 18.12 20.76
N LEU A 454 -21.19 18.00 22.09
CA LEU A 454 -22.28 17.28 22.76
C LEU A 454 -23.65 17.95 22.55
N GLN A 455 -23.71 19.28 22.63
CA GLN A 455 -24.93 20.05 22.33
C GLN A 455 -25.36 19.91 20.86
N SER A 456 -24.40 19.93 19.94
CA SER A 456 -24.68 19.76 18.51
C SER A 456 -25.23 18.37 18.22
N LEU A 457 -24.66 17.34 18.86
CA LEU A 457 -25.11 15.96 18.71
C LEU A 457 -26.50 15.74 19.33
N GLN A 458 -26.76 16.31 20.52
CA GLN A 458 -28.07 16.26 21.16
C GLN A 458 -29.14 16.92 20.28
N THR A 459 -28.80 18.05 19.64
CA THR A 459 -29.68 18.74 18.70
C THR A 459 -29.96 17.86 17.47
N LEU A 460 -28.93 17.24 16.89
CA LEU A 460 -29.08 16.33 15.75
C LEU A 460 -29.96 15.12 16.08
N ILE A 461 -29.76 14.49 17.23
CA ILE A 461 -30.57 13.34 17.67
C ILE A 461 -32.04 13.75 17.83
N SER A 462 -32.28 14.91 18.44
CA SER A 462 -33.64 15.42 18.66
C SER A 462 -34.34 15.78 17.34
N ALA A 463 -33.60 16.31 16.36
CA ALA A 463 -34.14 16.73 15.07
C ALA A 463 -34.34 15.58 14.08
N SER A 464 -33.40 14.62 14.03
CA SER A 464 -33.39 13.55 13.01
C SER A 464 -34.46 12.48 13.19
N LYS A 465 -34.94 12.28 14.43
CA LYS A 465 -35.84 11.17 14.81
C LYS A 465 -35.31 9.78 14.41
N ASN A 466 -34.02 9.64 14.11
CA ASN A 466 -33.41 8.38 13.73
C ASN A 466 -32.91 7.64 14.99
N PRO A 467 -33.57 6.54 15.41
CA PRO A 467 -33.20 5.83 16.63
C PRO A 467 -31.80 5.22 16.57
N TRP A 468 -31.28 4.91 15.37
CA TRP A 468 -29.99 4.25 15.20
C TRP A 468 -28.81 5.09 15.65
N ILE A 469 -28.94 6.42 15.65
CA ILE A 469 -27.89 7.33 16.15
C ILE A 469 -27.70 7.13 17.65
N GLN A 470 -28.79 7.10 18.40
CA GLN A 470 -28.76 6.82 19.84
C GLN A 470 -28.33 5.39 20.13
N ILE A 471 -28.83 4.40 19.38
CA ILE A 471 -28.45 3.00 19.56
C ILE A 471 -26.96 2.81 19.33
N TYR A 472 -26.38 3.43 18.29
CA TYR A 472 -24.94 3.35 18.04
C TYR A 472 -24.14 3.98 19.17
N LEU A 473 -24.49 5.19 19.62
CA LEU A 473 -23.84 5.88 20.73
C LEU A 473 -23.85 5.02 22.00
N PHE A 474 -25.01 4.50 22.35
CA PHE A 474 -25.21 3.66 23.52
C PHE A 474 -24.40 2.37 23.45
N ARG A 475 -24.41 1.68 22.30
CA ARG A 475 -23.62 0.47 22.06
C ARG A 475 -22.12 0.75 22.12
N TYR A 476 -21.67 1.90 21.61
CA TYR A 476 -20.27 2.27 21.65
C TYR A 476 -19.78 2.55 23.07
N LEU A 477 -20.54 3.35 23.84
CA LEU A 477 -20.29 3.59 25.27
C LEU A 477 -20.20 2.28 26.05
N PHE A 478 -21.16 1.38 25.86
CA PHE A 478 -21.16 0.05 26.50
C PHE A 478 -19.95 -0.79 26.09
N LYS A 479 -19.59 -0.79 24.81
CA LYS A 479 -18.47 -1.58 24.28
C LYS A 479 -17.12 -1.13 24.86
N ILE A 480 -16.89 0.17 25.00
CA ILE A 480 -15.59 0.73 25.41
C ILE A 480 -15.48 0.80 26.94
N PHE A 481 -16.53 1.26 27.63
CA PHE A 481 -16.49 1.54 29.08
C PHE A 481 -17.24 0.51 29.93
N GLY A 482 -17.83 -0.51 29.31
CA GLY A 482 -18.55 -1.58 30.00
C GLY A 482 -19.94 -1.18 30.52
N PHE A 483 -20.57 -2.08 31.27
CA PHE A 483 -21.95 -1.90 31.73
C PHE A 483 -22.13 -0.76 32.75
N SER A 484 -21.11 -0.46 33.54
CA SER A 484 -21.17 0.55 34.61
C SER A 484 -21.47 1.96 34.10
N ILE A 485 -21.02 2.29 32.88
CA ILE A 485 -21.21 3.62 32.29
C ILE A 485 -22.70 3.96 32.10
N ILE A 486 -23.54 2.95 31.83
CA ILE A 486 -24.97 3.13 31.55
C ILE A 486 -25.69 3.70 32.77
N HIS A 487 -25.33 3.24 33.97
CA HIS A 487 -25.90 3.72 35.22
C HIS A 487 -25.40 5.13 35.59
N GLN A 488 -24.28 5.56 35.03
CA GLN A 488 -23.64 6.84 35.32
C GLN A 488 -24.12 7.98 34.41
N LEU A 489 -24.71 7.69 33.24
CA LEU A 489 -25.19 8.71 32.30
C LEU A 489 -26.15 9.73 32.94
N GLY A 490 -26.96 9.29 33.93
CA GLY A 490 -27.83 10.14 34.73
C GLY A 490 -28.78 11.02 33.91
N ASP A 491 -29.29 12.10 34.51
CA ASP A 491 -30.15 13.05 33.81
C ASP A 491 -29.40 13.90 32.78
N LYS A 492 -28.10 14.16 33.01
CA LYS A 492 -27.26 15.00 32.14
C LYS A 492 -27.07 14.40 30.74
N PHE A 493 -26.95 13.08 30.61
CA PHE A 493 -26.77 12.37 29.34
C PHE A 493 -27.93 11.45 28.99
N LYS A 494 -29.12 11.70 29.55
CA LYS A 494 -30.34 10.91 29.28
C LYS A 494 -30.70 10.86 27.80
N TRP A 495 -30.36 11.91 27.03
CA TRP A 495 -30.58 11.98 25.59
C TRP A 495 -29.76 10.97 24.77
N ALA A 496 -28.70 10.39 25.35
CA ALA A 496 -27.89 9.34 24.73
C ALA A 496 -28.50 7.93 24.90
N ILE A 497 -29.53 7.78 25.74
CA ILE A 497 -30.19 6.50 26.01
C ILE A 497 -31.36 6.33 25.02
N PRO A 498 -31.38 5.24 24.23
CA PRO A 498 -32.47 4.97 23.30
C PRO A 498 -33.80 4.76 24.04
N SER A 499 -34.91 5.29 23.52
CA SER A 499 -36.25 5.06 24.09
C SER A 499 -36.73 3.62 23.85
N GLN A 500 -37.67 3.08 24.63
CA GLN A 500 -38.16 1.70 24.39
C GLN A 500 -38.74 1.50 22.97
N GLU A 501 -39.29 2.54 22.37
CA GLU A 501 -39.83 2.56 20.99
C GLU A 501 -38.74 2.47 19.92
N SER A 502 -37.48 2.75 20.28
CA SER A 502 -36.34 2.70 19.35
C SER A 502 -35.88 1.27 19.01
N PHE A 503 -36.32 0.26 19.76
CA PHE A 503 -35.96 -1.14 19.57
C PHE A 503 -36.98 -1.94 18.73
N THR A 504 -38.06 -1.30 18.27
CA THR A 504 -39.07 -1.91 17.41
C THR A 504 -38.83 -1.55 15.95
N ASP A 505 -38.73 -2.56 15.07
CA ASP A 505 -38.64 -2.33 13.62
C ASP A 505 -39.96 -1.75 13.04
N GLN A 506 -39.95 -1.38 11.75
CA GLN A 506 -41.15 -0.86 11.06
C GLN A 506 -42.35 -1.85 11.04
N ASN A 507 -42.13 -3.11 11.45
CA ASN A 507 -43.14 -4.16 11.57
C ASN A 507 -43.50 -4.48 13.04
N GLY A 508 -43.06 -3.66 14.00
CA GLY A 508 -43.36 -3.83 15.43
C GLY A 508 -42.63 -5.00 16.09
N ARG A 509 -41.59 -5.57 15.47
CA ARG A 509 -40.78 -6.63 16.08
C ARG A 509 -39.69 -6.02 16.93
N VAL A 510 -39.62 -6.47 18.19
CA VAL A 510 -38.53 -6.11 19.11
C VAL A 510 -37.23 -6.73 18.60
N THR A 511 -36.31 -5.90 18.13
CA THR A 511 -34.91 -6.29 17.95
C THR A 511 -34.31 -6.47 19.34
N ARG A 512 -33.83 -7.69 19.65
CA ARG A 512 -33.23 -7.97 20.97
C ARG A 512 -31.95 -7.14 21.13
N PRO A 513 -31.63 -6.70 22.38
CA PRO A 513 -30.48 -5.85 22.70
C PRO A 513 -29.16 -6.28 22.06
#